data_AF-A0A2M8DU72-F1
#
_entry.id   AF-A0A2M8DU72-F1
#
_cell.length_a   1.000
_cell.length_b   1.000
_cell.length_c   1.000
_cell.angle_alpha   90.00
_cell.angle_beta   90.00
_cell.angle_gamma   90.00
#
_symmetry.space_group_name_H-M   'P 1'
#
loop_
_entity.id
_entity.type
_entity.pdbx_description
1 polymer ?
#
loop_
_entity_poly.entity_id
_entity_poly.type
_entity_poly.pdbx_seq_one_letter_code
_entity_poly.pdbx_strand_id
1 'polypeptide(L)' 'EYRYDKLPGAINVPLNDIRNAIGVLNKATPYIAYCQSGRRSAAAAFILAQSGYDVYVLENGLWSVSRAQQQ' A
#
# COMPACT_ATOMS: atom_id res chain seq x y z
N GLU A 1 9.28 -10.36 -0.10
CA GLU A 1 7.81 -10.47 -0.26
C GLU A 1 7.35 -9.96 -1.62
N TYR A 2 7.46 -8.66 -1.93
CA TYR A 2 6.93 -8.03 -3.17
C TYR A 2 7.32 -8.69 -4.51
N ARG A 3 8.46 -9.40 -4.59
CA ARG A 3 8.90 -10.06 -5.85
C ARG A 3 8.05 -11.26 -6.26
N TYR A 4 7.26 -11.83 -5.36
CA TYR A 4 6.51 -13.07 -5.61
C TYR A 4 5.00 -12.93 -5.40
N ASP A 5 4.56 -12.02 -4.53
CA ASP A 5 3.13 -11.79 -4.27
C ASP A 5 2.83 -10.27 -4.35
N LYS A 6 2.43 -9.78 -5.53
CA LYS A 6 2.06 -8.37 -5.75
C LYS A 6 0.82 -8.26 -6.62
N LEU A 7 0.13 -7.13 -6.54
CA LEU A 7 -0.94 -6.82 -7.49
C LEU A 7 -0.33 -6.14 -8.72
N PRO A 8 -0.88 -6.40 -9.93
CA PRO A 8 -0.48 -5.70 -11.15
C PRO A 8 -0.52 -4.18 -10.95
N GLY A 9 0.55 -3.49 -11.36
CA GLY A 9 0.65 -2.03 -11.24
C GLY A 9 0.95 -1.49 -9.83
N ALA A 10 1.05 -2.35 -8.81
CA ALA A 10 1.40 -1.91 -7.47
C ALA A 10 2.84 -1.39 -7.42
N ILE A 11 3.06 -0.27 -6.73
CA ILE A 11 4.40 0.22 -6.40
C ILE A 11 4.84 -0.31 -5.03
N ASN A 12 6.10 -0.74 -4.92
CA ASN A 12 6.63 -1.21 -3.64
C ASN A 12 7.21 -0.05 -2.85
N VAL A 13 6.61 0.26 -1.70
CA VAL A 13 7.16 1.21 -0.74
C VAL A 13 7.28 0.50 0.61
N PRO A 14 8.51 0.17 1.07
CA PRO A 14 8.71 -0.41 2.39
C PRO A 14 8.15 0.52 3.49
N LEU A 15 7.49 -0.04 4.50
CA LEU A 15 6.90 0.77 5.58
C LEU A 15 7.93 1.67 6.28
N ASN A 16 9.16 1.19 6.43
CA ASN A 16 10.24 1.98 7.05
C ASN A 16 10.63 3.21 6.22
N ASP A 17 10.39 3.17 4.90
CA ASP A 17 10.72 4.23 3.96
C ASP A 17 9.50 5.08 3.58
N ILE A 18 8.31 4.81 4.14
CA ILE A 18 7.05 5.48 3.74
C ILE A 18 7.12 7.01 3.89
N ARG A 19 7.88 7.49 4.87
CA ARG A 19 8.07 8.93 5.07
C ARG A 19 8.83 9.59 3.92
N ASN A 20 9.74 8.85 3.27
CA ASN A 20 10.49 9.33 2.12
C ASN A 20 9.61 9.40 0.86
N ALA A 21 8.49 8.68 0.83
CA ALA A 21 7.52 8.74 -0.27
C ALA A 21 6.61 9.98 -0.21
N ILE A 22 6.54 10.65 0.96
CA ILE A 22 5.80 11.91 1.11
C ILE A 22 6.45 12.98 0.24
N GLY A 23 5.65 13.68 -0.56
CA GLY A 23 6.11 14.68 -1.53
C GLY A 23 6.57 14.09 -2.87
N VAL A 24 6.91 12.81 -2.93
CA VAL A 24 7.18 12.09 -4.19
C VAL A 24 5.88 11.58 -4.81
N LEU A 25 4.98 11.03 -3.98
CA LEU A 25 3.67 10.57 -4.43
C LEU A 25 2.77 11.76 -4.80
N ASN A 26 2.01 11.59 -5.89
CA ASN A 26 1.02 12.57 -6.33
C ASN A 26 -0.18 12.61 -5.37
N LYS A 27 -0.46 13.77 -4.76
CA LYS A 27 -1.58 13.96 -3.83
C LYS A 27 -2.97 13.94 -4.49
N ALA A 28 -3.06 14.17 -5.79
CA ALA A 28 -4.33 14.15 -6.51
C ALA A 28 -4.82 12.72 -6.86
N THR A 29 -4.02 11.70 -6.56
CA THR A 29 -4.34 10.30 -6.84
C THR A 29 -4.77 9.60 -5.54
N PRO A 30 -5.93 8.94 -5.51
CA PRO A 30 -6.29 8.04 -4.41
C PRO A 30 -5.39 6.80 -4.42
N TYR A 31 -4.90 6.40 -3.25
CA TYR A 31 -4.05 5.21 -3.10
C TYR A 31 -4.76 4.09 -2.34
N ILE A 32 -4.45 2.84 -2.70
CA ILE A 32 -4.81 1.67 -1.90
C ILE A 32 -3.50 1.07 -1.37
N ALA A 33 -3.32 1.09 -0.05
CA ALA A 33 -2.21 0.46 0.62
C ALA A 33 -2.55 -0.99 0.98
N TYR A 34 -1.65 -1.92 0.64
CA TYR A 34 -1.78 -3.32 1.05
C TYR A 34 -0.42 -3.90 1.49
N CYS A 35 -0.48 -4.86 2.40
CA CYS A 35 0.59 -5.80 2.70
C CYS A 35 -0.02 -7.22 2.72
N GLN A 36 0.67 -8.24 3.24
CA GLN A 36 0.07 -9.57 3.31
C GLN A 36 -1.24 -9.63 4.13
N SER A 37 -1.26 -9.09 5.35
CA SER A 37 -2.37 -9.24 6.30
C SER A 37 -3.13 -7.95 6.65
N GLY A 38 -2.82 -6.82 6.01
CA GLY A 38 -3.40 -5.50 6.32
C GLY A 38 -2.71 -4.70 7.44
N ARG A 39 -1.98 -5.34 8.36
CA ARG A 39 -1.39 -4.66 9.54
C ARG A 39 -0.38 -3.56 9.19
N ARG A 40 0.56 -3.84 8.28
CA ARG A 40 1.60 -2.87 7.87
C ARG A 40 1.03 -1.77 6.98
N SER A 41 0.09 -2.13 6.11
CA SER A 41 -0.57 -1.16 5.24
C SER A 41 -1.47 -0.20 6.01
N ALA A 42 -2.09 -0.63 7.12
CA ALA A 42 -2.82 0.28 8.00
C ALA A 42 -1.90 1.36 8.60
N ALA A 43 -0.70 0.98 9.04
CA ALA A 43 0.29 1.94 9.53
C ALA A 43 0.78 2.89 8.42
N ALA A 44 1.04 2.38 7.22
CA ALA A 44 1.42 3.20 6.06
C ALA A 44 0.32 4.20 5.68
N ALA A 45 -0.92 3.73 5.60
CA ALA A 45 -2.09 4.56 5.30
C ALA A 45 -2.29 5.65 6.36
N PHE A 46 -2.13 5.34 7.65
CA PHE A 46 -2.21 6.33 8.71
C PHE A 46 -1.16 7.44 8.57
N ILE A 47 0.07 7.11 8.17
CA ILE A 47 1.15 8.11 7.96
C ILE A 47 0.85 8.98 6.74
N LEU A 48 0.41 8.37 5.64
CA LEU A 48 0.05 9.08 4.41
C LEU A 48 -1.19 9.98 4.60
N ALA A 49 -2.23 9.48 5.27
CA ALA A 49 -3.44 10.24 5.56
C ALA A 49 -3.15 11.50 6.39
N GLN A 50 -2.30 11.39 7.43
CA GLN A 50 -1.83 12.54 8.20
C GLN A 50 -1.07 13.57 7.36
N SER A 51 -0.49 13.14 6.24
CA SER A 51 0.24 14.00 5.30
C SER A 51 -0.67 14.58 4.19
N GLY A 52 -1.98 14.34 4.28
CA GLY A 52 -3.00 14.86 3.38
C GLY A 52 -3.17 14.06 2.09
N TYR A 53 -2.82 12.78 2.09
CA TYR A 53 -3.11 11.87 0.98
C TYR A 53 -4.48 11.21 1.18
N ASP A 54 -5.21 11.02 0.08
CA ASP A 54 -6.39 10.15 0.06
C ASP A 54 -5.94 8.70 -0.08
N VAL A 55 -6.10 7.90 0.99
CA VAL A 55 -5.55 6.55 1.06
C VAL A 55 -6.50 5.60 1.79
N TYR A 56 -6.67 4.43 1.20
CA TYR A 56 -7.49 3.34 1.72
C TYR A 56 -6.60 2.12 2.02
N VAL A 57 -7.08 1.24 2.89
CA VAL A 57 -6.41 -0.02 3.20
C VAL A 57 -7.18 -1.15 2.56
N LEU A 58 -6.48 -2.04 1.85
CA LEU A 58 -7.08 -3.29 1.39
C LEU A 58 -7.38 -4.19 2.59
N GLU A 59 -8.66 -4.43 2.84
CA GLU A 59 -9.10 -5.27 3.95
C GLU A 59 -8.52 -6.69 3.82
N ASN A 60 -8.02 -7.23 4.93
CA ASN A 60 -7.29 -8.50 5.03
C ASN A 60 -5.99 -8.58 4.19
N GLY A 61 -5.55 -7.47 3.59
CA GLY A 61 -4.34 -7.40 2.78
C GLY A 61 -4.40 -8.31 1.56
N LEU A 62 -3.25 -8.79 1.10
CA LEU A 62 -3.15 -9.63 -0.09
C LEU A 62 -3.82 -11.00 0.10
N TRP A 63 -4.04 -11.45 1.33
CA TRP A 63 -4.74 -12.70 1.61
C TRP A 63 -6.23 -12.69 1.22
N SER A 64 -6.87 -11.52 1.08
CA SER A 64 -8.23 -11.44 0.52
C SER A 64 -8.28 -11.59 -1.00
N VAL A 65 -7.13 -11.51 -1.67
CA VAL A 65 -7.05 -11.54 -3.13
C VAL A 65 -6.67 -12.94 -3.59
N SER A 66 -7.37 -13.48 -4.59
CA SER A 66 -7.03 -14.80 -5.13
C SER A 66 -5.63 -14.79 -5.74
N ARG A 67 -4.87 -15.89 -5.60
CA ARG A 67 -3.51 -16.00 -6.18
C ARG A 67 -3.48 -15.76 -7.69
N ALA A 68 -4.56 -16.07 -8.40
CA ALA A 68 -4.67 -15.81 -9.84
C ALA A 68 -4.53 -14.31 -10.19
N GLN A 69 -4.88 -13.42 -9.26
CA GLN A 69 -4.83 -11.97 -9.42
C GLN A 69 -3.53 -11.34 -8.89
N GLN A 70 -2.61 -12.13 -8.31
CA GLN A 70 -1.36 -11.65 -7.66
C GLN A 70 -0.12 -11.68 -8.57
N GLN A 71 -0.27 -11.40 -9.87
CA GLN A 71 0.79 -11.54 -10.89
C GLN A 71 1.54 -10.24 -11.19
#